data_AF-Q1PUN7-F1
#
_entry.id   AF-Q1PUN7-F1
#
_cell.length_a   1.000
_cell.length_b   1.000
_cell.length_c   1.000
_cell.angle_alpha   90.00
_cell.angle_beta   90.00
_cell.angle_gamma   90.00
#
_symmetry.space_group_name_H-M   'P 1'
#
loop_
_entity.id
_entity.type
_entity.pdbx_description
1 polymer ?
#
loop_
_entity_poly.entity_id
_entity_poly.type
_entity_poly.pdbx_seq_one_letter_code
_entity_poly.pdbx_strand_id
1 'polypeptide(L)'
;MAEKISVQGNEISIISREQEDYISLTDIAKYRNKQEPFAIINNWMRNRSTIEFLGLWEKLSNLDFKPLEFERFKSEAGSNYFVLSPQSRANGS
;
A
#
# COMPACT_ATOMS: atom_id res chain seq x y z
N MET A 1 -22.27 2.98 -0.03
CA MET A 1 -21.50 3.63 1.04
C MET A 1 -20.19 2.88 1.17
N ALA A 2 -19.05 3.55 1.31
CA ALA A 2 -17.79 2.85 1.52
C ALA A 2 -17.79 2.23 2.92
N GLU A 3 -17.47 0.94 3.01
CA GLU A 3 -17.32 0.25 4.29
C GLU A 3 -16.08 0.80 5.01
N LYS A 4 -16.11 0.84 6.34
CA LYS A 4 -15.02 1.40 7.15
C LYS A 4 -14.80 0.55 8.38
N ILE A 5 -13.53 0.39 8.76
CA ILE A 5 -13.13 -0.23 10.01
C ILE A 5 -12.47 0.79 10.93
N SER A 6 -12.68 0.64 12.24
CA SER A 6 -11.96 1.42 13.24
C SER A 6 -10.72 0.66 13.70
N VAL A 7 -9.55 1.20 13.43
CA VAL A 7 -8.26 0.63 13.85
C VAL A 7 -7.52 1.67 14.68
N GLN A 8 -7.27 1.35 15.95
CA GLN A 8 -6.61 2.26 16.90
C GLN A 8 -7.27 3.66 16.95
N GLY A 9 -8.60 3.72 16.82
CA GLY A 9 -9.36 4.98 16.82
C GLY A 9 -9.32 5.76 15.50
N ASN A 10 -8.76 5.19 14.42
CA ASN A 10 -8.78 5.78 13.08
C ASN A 10 -9.75 5.01 12.19
N GLU A 11 -10.53 5.75 11.40
CA GLU A 11 -11.35 5.14 10.35
C GLU A 11 -10.47 4.83 9.14
N ILE A 12 -10.48 3.58 8.71
CA ILE A 12 -9.83 3.14 7.47
C ILE A 12 -10.92 2.67 6.52
N SER A 13 -10.91 3.22 5.31
CA SER A 13 -11.86 2.85 4.26
C SER A 13 -11.53 1.45 3.73
N ILE A 14 -12.57 0.62 3.58
CA ILE A 14 -12.55 -0.64 2.86
C ILE A 14 -13.22 -0.44 1.51
N ILE A 15 -12.55 -0.92 0.48
CA ILE A 15 -13.03 -0.94 -0.90
C ILE A 15 -13.26 -2.40 -1.24
N SER A 16 -14.51 -2.82 -1.27
CA SER A 16 -14.87 -4.17 -1.73
C SER A 16 -15.01 -4.13 -3.25
N ARG A 17 -14.26 -4.99 -3.95
CA ARG A 17 -14.39 -5.17 -5.40
C ARG A 17 -14.44 -6.66 -5.71
N GLU A 18 -15.52 -7.06 -6.37
CA GLU A 18 -15.79 -8.46 -6.70
C GLU A 18 -15.89 -9.33 -5.43
N GLN A 19 -14.89 -10.19 -5.18
CA GLN A 19 -14.82 -11.10 -4.04
C GLN A 19 -13.65 -10.77 -3.10
N GLU A 20 -13.02 -9.60 -3.28
CA GLU A 20 -11.88 -9.16 -2.49
C GLU A 20 -12.15 -7.82 -1.80
N ASP A 21 -11.69 -7.73 -0.55
CA ASP A 21 -11.74 -6.51 0.24
C ASP A 21 -10.35 -5.87 0.29
N TYR A 22 -10.27 -4.60 -0.12
CA TYR A 22 -9.05 -3.82 -0.13
C TYR A 22 -9.07 -2.76 0.97
N ILE A 23 -7.96 -2.63 1.69
CA ILE A 23 -7.80 -1.62 2.75
C ILE A 23 -7.08 -0.38 2.18
N SER A 24 -7.59 0.82 2.49
CA SER A 24 -7.01 2.08 2.04
C SER A 24 -5.65 2.39 2.69
N LEU A 25 -4.55 2.16 1.97
CA LEU A 25 -3.20 2.54 2.39
C LEU A 25 -3.06 4.04 2.64
N THR A 26 -3.78 4.88 1.91
CA THR A 26 -3.78 6.33 2.09
C THR A 26 -4.32 6.73 3.46
N ASP A 27 -5.38 6.06 3.94
CA ASP A 27 -5.94 6.35 5.26
C ASP A 27 -5.01 5.88 6.37
N ILE A 28 -4.31 4.75 6.19
CA ILE A 28 -3.25 4.31 7.10
C ILE A 28 -2.07 5.30 7.10
N ALA A 29 -1.67 5.81 5.94
CA ALA A 29 -0.56 6.75 5.83
C ALA A 29 -0.89 8.11 6.47
N LYS A 30 -2.14 8.57 6.37
CA LYS A 30 -2.61 9.81 7.03
C LYS A 30 -2.48 9.74 8.55
N TYR A 31 -2.54 8.56 9.16
CA TYR A 31 -2.27 8.40 10.59
C TYR A 31 -0.83 8.80 10.95
N ARG A 32 0.14 8.46 10.09
CA ARG A 32 1.56 8.83 10.28
C ARG A 32 1.83 10.29 9.93
N ASN A 33 1.33 10.75 8.78
CA ASN A 33 1.45 12.14 8.35
C ASN A 33 0.23 12.51 7.49
N LYS A 34 -0.64 13.37 8.03
CA LYS A 34 -1.85 13.84 7.32
C LYS A 34 -1.54 14.72 6.12
N GLN A 35 -0.42 15.45 6.14
CA GLN A 35 -0.06 16.41 5.09
C GLN A 35 0.62 15.72 3.91
N GLU A 36 1.47 14.72 4.18
CA GLU A 36 2.24 14.02 3.15
C GLU A 36 2.10 12.48 3.22
N PRO A 37 0.87 11.93 3.14
CA PRO A 37 0.66 10.48 3.17
C PRO A 37 1.34 9.78 1.99
N PHE A 38 1.47 10.46 0.84
CA PHE A 38 2.12 9.92 -0.34
C PHE A 38 3.62 9.62 -0.10
N ALA A 39 4.34 10.50 0.61
CA ALA A 39 5.75 10.28 0.94
C ALA A 39 5.93 9.05 1.85
N ILE A 40 5.00 8.86 2.80
CA ILE A 40 4.98 7.70 3.69
C ILE A 40 4.78 6.40 2.89
N ILE A 41 3.79 6.36 2.00
CA ILE A 41 3.53 5.20 1.14
C ILE A 41 4.76 4.90 0.27
N ASN A 42 5.35 5.92 -0.35
CA ASN A 42 6.56 5.74 -1.17
C ASN A 42 7.71 5.15 -0.36
N ASN A 43 7.90 5.58 0.88
CA ASN A 43 8.94 5.02 1.74
C ASN A 43 8.66 3.54 2.07
N TRP A 44 7.40 3.19 2.38
CA TRP A 44 6.99 1.80 2.58
C TRP A 44 7.25 0.94 1.36
N MET A 45 6.87 1.40 0.17
CA MET A 45 7.02 0.63 -1.06
C MET A 45 8.49 0.50 -1.52
N ARG A 46 9.37 1.42 -1.12
CA ARG A 46 10.82 1.32 -1.38
C ARG A 46 11.54 0.42 -0.38
N ASN A 47 11.03 0.29 0.84
CA ASN A 47 11.67 -0.51 1.88
C ASN A 47 11.37 -2.00 1.68
N ARG A 48 12.42 -2.76 1.34
CA ARG A 48 12.34 -4.22 1.16
C ARG A 48 11.72 -4.92 2.37
N SER A 49 12.03 -4.49 3.58
CA SER A 49 11.50 -5.08 4.82
C SER A 49 9.98 -4.95 4.90
N THR A 50 9.43 -3.81 4.44
CA THR A 50 7.99 -3.59 4.40
C THR A 50 7.32 -4.46 3.34
N ILE A 51 7.93 -4.59 2.16
CA ILE A 51 7.42 -5.47 1.10
C ILE A 51 7.45 -6.94 1.52
N GLU A 52 8.51 -7.38 2.19
CA GLU A 52 8.62 -8.74 2.74
C GLU A 52 7.54 -9.01 3.80
N PHE A 53 7.28 -8.07 4.69
CA PHE A 53 6.20 -8.17 5.67
C PHE A 53 4.82 -8.28 4.98
N LEU A 54 4.55 -7.43 3.99
CA LEU A 54 3.28 -7.46 3.26
C LEU A 54 3.10 -8.79 2.49
N GLY A 55 4.14 -9.29 1.85
CA GLY A 55 4.07 -10.59 1.17
C GLY A 55 3.89 -11.77 2.10
N LEU A 56 4.49 -11.74 3.30
CA LEU A 56 4.22 -12.74 4.33
C LEU A 56 2.76 -12.71 4.77
N TRP A 57 2.22 -11.51 4.98
CA TRP A 57 0.82 -11.35 5.34
C TRP A 57 -0.12 -11.84 4.24
N GLU A 58 0.14 -11.51 2.97
CA GLU A 58 -0.64 -12.00 1.83
C GLU A 58 -0.56 -13.51 1.70
N LYS A 59 0.62 -14.11 1.85
CA LYS A 59 0.77 -15.57 1.82
C LYS A 59 -0.05 -16.28 2.90
N LEU A 60 -0.24 -15.64 4.06
CA LEU A 60 -1.02 -16.19 5.17
C LEU A 60 -2.53 -15.94 5.03
N SER A 61 -2.91 -14.84 4.38
CA SER A 61 -4.29 -14.31 4.41
C SER A 61 -5.02 -14.44 3.08
N ASN A 62 -4.30 -14.59 1.96
CA ASN A 62 -4.87 -14.74 0.63
C ASN A 62 -4.62 -16.16 0.10
N LEU A 63 -5.70 -16.91 -0.13
CA LEU A 63 -5.66 -18.27 -0.67
C LEU A 63 -5.14 -18.32 -2.11
N ASP A 64 -5.34 -17.25 -2.89
CA ASP A 64 -4.93 -17.12 -4.29
C ASP A 64 -3.57 -16.42 -4.44
N PHE A 65 -2.76 -16.40 -3.37
CA PHE A 65 -1.44 -15.76 -3.39
C PHE A 65 -0.54 -16.33 -4.50
N LYS A 66 0.06 -15.43 -5.28
CA LYS A 66 0.92 -15.77 -6.43
C LYS A 66 2.41 -15.58 -6.09
N PRO A 67 3.08 -16.63 -5.57
CA PRO A 67 4.45 -16.50 -5.08
C PRO A 67 5.45 -16.10 -6.17
N LEU A 68 5.25 -16.53 -7.42
CA LEU A 68 6.18 -16.20 -8.51
C LEU A 68 6.13 -14.72 -8.90
N GLU A 69 4.93 -14.13 -8.97
CA GLU A 69 4.74 -12.70 -9.24
C GLU A 69 5.31 -11.87 -8.08
N PHE A 70 5.08 -12.31 -6.84
CA PHE A 70 5.61 -11.65 -5.65
C PHE A 70 7.15 -11.69 -5.59
N GLU A 71 7.80 -12.80 -5.91
CA GLU A 71 9.27 -12.88 -5.91
C GLU A 71 9.91 -11.89 -6.88
N ARG A 72 9.32 -11.73 -8.08
CA ARG A 72 9.76 -10.72 -9.04
C ARG A 72 9.60 -9.30 -8.49
N PHE A 73 8.43 -8.99 -7.94
CA PHE A 73 8.17 -7.69 -7.32
C PHE A 73 9.11 -7.39 -6.13
N LYS A 74 9.35 -8.37 -5.26
CA LYS A 74 10.30 -8.30 -4.14
C LYS A 74 11.74 -8.09 -4.63
N SER A 75 12.12 -8.66 -5.77
CA SER A 75 13.46 -8.46 -6.35
C SER A 75 13.68 -7.02 -6.84
N GLU A 76 12.61 -6.34 -7.27
CA GLU A 76 12.63 -4.95 -7.73
C GLU A 76 12.53 -3.95 -6.55
N ALA A 77 11.91 -4.36 -5.44
CA ALA A 77 11.84 -3.58 -4.21
C ALA A 77 13.21 -3.40 -3.54
N GLY A 78 13.55 -2.16 -3.18
CA GLY A 78 14.84 -1.79 -2.60
C GLY A 78 15.95 -1.50 -3.63
N SER A 79 15.68 -1.66 -4.93
CA SER A 79 16.58 -1.16 -5.97
C SER A 79 16.51 0.37 -6.02
N ASN A 80 17.69 1.03 -6.13
CA ASN A 80 17.81 2.50 -6.23
C ASN A 80 17.06 3.11 -7.42
N TYR A 81 16.57 2.29 -8.35
CA TYR A 81 15.80 2.71 -9.53
C TYR A 81 14.27 2.69 -9.32
N PHE A 82 13.76 2.21 -8.18
CA PHE A 82 12.31 2.13 -7.95
C PHE A 82 11.70 3.52 -7.73
N VAL A 83 11.23 4.16 -8.80
CA VAL A 83 10.53 5.44 -8.76
C VAL A 83 9.05 5.21 -9.06
N LEU A 84 8.21 5.17 -8.01
CA LEU A 84 6.80 5.50 -8.15
C LEU A 84 6.70 7.02 -8.26
N SER A 85 6.78 7.55 -9.48
CA SER A 85 6.51 8.97 -9.68
C SER A 85 5.00 9.19 -9.46
N PRO A 86 4.59 10.02 -8.49
CA PRO A 86 3.23 10.53 -8.51
C PRO A 86 3.11 11.32 -9.81
N GLN A 87 2.04 11.12 -10.58
CA GLN A 87 1.70 12.11 -11.60
C GLN A 87 1.51 13.45 -10.88
N SER A 88 2.47 14.36 -11.03
CA SER A 88 2.32 15.75 -10.65
C SER A 88 1.24 16.32 -11.56
N ARG A 89 0.00 16.41 -11.08
CA ARG A 89 -0.89 17.45 -11.57
C ARG A 89 -0.35 18.75 -11.02
N ALA A 90 0.58 19.34 -11.77
CA ALA A 90 0.92 20.74 -11.64
C ALA A 90 -0.37 21.53 -11.90
N ASN A 91 -0.92 22.10 -10.84
CA ASN A 91 -1.77 23.27 -10.99
C ASN A 91 -0.88 24.42 -11.48
N GLY A 92 -1.30 25.10 -12.54
CA GLY A 92 -0.69 26.37 -12.92
C GLY A 92 -1.01 26.83 -14.34
N SER A 93 -2.27 27.16 -14.61
CA SER A 93 -2.76 28.38 -15.29
C SER A 93 -4.26 28.26 -15.52
#